data_AF-A0A1Q2CZF6-F1
#
_entry.id   AF-A0A1Q2CZF6-F1
#
_cell.length_a   1.000
_cell.length_b   1.000
_cell.length_c   1.000
_cell.angle_alpha   90.00
_cell.angle_beta   90.00
_cell.angle_gamma   90.00
#
_symmetry.space_group_name_H-M   'P 1'
#
loop_
_entity.id
_entity.type
_entity.pdbx_description
1 polymer ?
#
loop_
_entity_poly.entity_id
_entity_poly.type
_entity_poly.pdbx_seq_one_letter_code
_entity_poly.pdbx_strand_id
1 'polypeptide(L)'
;MTARTRAALLTEKQQHRLLKVLTDERHAAFEATWSVYQDVISAYQADDPTEGKAIMTRLIDSLQSGVPAGLNELRSLGKTLYRRRDDILAIFDHPGTSNGPSEAINGLLEHLRGTARGFRNIVNYVAYAEFRISYGMSTSGLC
;
A
#
# COMPACT_ATOMS: atom_id res chain seq x y z
N MET A 1 14.15 11.85 6.18
CA MET A 1 13.75 12.54 4.94
C MET A 1 12.81 11.61 4.18
N THR A 2 11.50 11.83 4.26
CA THR A 2 10.51 10.96 3.60
C THR A 2 10.46 11.31 2.12
N ALA A 3 10.77 10.35 1.23
CA ALA A 3 10.61 10.55 -0.20
C ALA A 3 9.12 10.79 -0.49
N ARG A 4 8.75 11.97 -0.96
CA ARG A 4 7.37 12.27 -1.36
C ARG A 4 7.13 11.60 -2.71
N THR A 5 6.52 10.42 -2.67
CA THR A 5 6.24 9.66 -3.90
C THR A 5 4.88 10.02 -4.52
N ARG A 6 4.13 10.97 -3.95
CA ARG A 6 2.84 11.42 -4.52
C ARG A 6 3.05 12.67 -5.35
N ALA A 7 2.53 12.69 -6.58
CA ALA A 7 2.66 13.82 -7.49
C ALA A 7 2.12 15.13 -6.88
N ALA A 8 0.97 15.05 -6.20
CA ALA A 8 0.33 16.18 -5.52
C ALA A 8 1.15 16.79 -4.37
N LEU A 9 2.17 16.09 -3.86
CA LEU A 9 3.01 16.56 -2.74
C LEU A 9 4.37 17.11 -3.20
N LEU A 10 4.65 17.07 -4.51
CA LEU A 10 5.88 17.57 -5.10
C LEU A 10 5.79 19.08 -5.32
N THR A 11 6.86 19.80 -4.97
CA THR A 11 7.00 21.21 -5.38
C THR A 11 7.21 21.31 -6.89
N GLU A 12 6.96 22.47 -7.49
CA GLU A 12 7.20 22.71 -8.93
C GLU A 12 8.63 22.32 -9.34
N LYS A 13 9.63 22.66 -8.51
CA LYS A 13 11.03 22.30 -8.75
C LYS A 13 11.29 20.79 -8.66
N GLN A 14 10.51 20.05 -7.88
CA GLN A 14 10.58 18.59 -7.80
C GLN A 14 9.86 17.94 -8.98
N GLN A 15 8.69 18.46 -9.37
CA GLN A 15 7.96 18.03 -10.56
C GLN A 15 8.79 18.20 -11.82
N HIS A 16 9.39 19.37 -12.03
CA HIS A 16 10.24 19.63 -13.20
C HIS A 16 11.45 18.69 -13.26
N ARG A 17 12.07 18.38 -12.11
CA ARG A 17 13.17 17.41 -12.03
C ARG A 17 12.70 15.98 -12.30
N LEU A 18 11.54 15.60 -11.80
CA LEU A 18 10.94 14.29 -12.06
C LEU A 18 10.63 14.14 -13.55
N LEU A 19 9.90 15.09 -14.15
CA LEU A 19 9.55 15.09 -15.56
C LEU A 19 10.78 14.98 -16.46
N LYS A 20 11.84 15.72 -16.15
CA LYS A 20 13.12 15.63 -16.89
C LYS A 20 13.73 14.23 -16.86
N VAL A 21 13.59 13.50 -15.75
CA VAL A 21 14.07 12.12 -15.62
C VAL A 21 13.15 11.16 -16.38
N LEU A 22 11.83 11.35 -16.30
CA LEU A 22 10.83 10.50 -16.94
C LEU A 22 10.85 10.60 -18.47
N THR A 23 11.20 11.76 -19.04
CA THR A 23 11.31 11.95 -20.51
C THR A 23 12.45 11.17 -21.18
N ASP A 24 13.32 10.52 -20.41
CA ASP A 24 14.37 9.64 -20.93
C ASP A 24 13.83 8.23 -21.15
N GLU A 25 13.92 7.69 -22.36
CA GLU A 25 13.42 6.35 -22.71
C GLU A 25 13.98 5.24 -21.79
N ARG A 26 15.17 5.44 -21.22
CA ARG A 26 15.78 4.49 -20.26
C ARG A 26 14.96 4.36 -18.98
N HIS A 27 14.07 5.30 -18.69
CA HIS A 27 13.21 5.31 -17.51
C HIS A 27 11.74 5.00 -17.81
N ALA A 28 11.38 4.59 -19.03
CA ALA A 28 9.99 4.29 -19.41
C ALA A 28 9.32 3.26 -18.48
N ALA A 29 10.06 2.23 -18.02
CA ALA A 29 9.54 1.25 -17.07
C ALA A 29 9.22 1.86 -15.70
N PHE A 30 10.06 2.79 -15.24
CA PHE A 30 9.85 3.51 -13.98
C PHE A 30 8.67 4.48 -14.10
N GLU A 31 8.58 5.21 -15.21
CA GLU A 31 7.44 6.09 -15.51
C GLU A 31 6.11 5.32 -15.49
N ALA A 32 6.04 4.19 -16.21
CA ALA A 32 4.84 3.36 -16.25
C ALA A 32 4.45 2.87 -14.84
N THR A 33 5.43 2.40 -14.06
CA THR A 33 5.19 1.92 -12.68
C THR A 33 4.74 3.05 -11.76
N TRP A 34 5.34 4.23 -11.91
CA TRP A 34 4.96 5.42 -11.15
C TRP A 34 3.55 5.89 -11.48
N SER A 35 3.16 5.89 -12.76
CA SER A 35 1.81 6.25 -13.18
C SER A 35 0.78 5.31 -12.55
N VAL A 36 1.02 4.00 -12.60
CA VAL A 36 0.18 2.99 -11.94
C VAL A 36 0.06 3.28 -10.45
N TYR A 37 1.17 3.62 -9.79
CA TYR A 37 1.14 3.99 -8.37
C TYR A 37 0.32 5.25 -8.09
N GLN A 38 0.39 6.28 -8.94
CA GLN A 38 -0.47 7.47 -8.80
C GLN A 38 -1.95 7.11 -8.99
N ASP A 39 -2.30 6.28 -9.97
CA ASP A 39 -3.69 5.89 -10.22
C ASP A 39 -4.30 5.13 -9.04
N VAL A 40 -3.52 4.25 -8.40
CA VAL A 40 -3.92 3.58 -7.15
C VAL A 40 -4.20 4.61 -6.06
N ILE A 41 -3.32 5.60 -5.87
CA ILE A 41 -3.52 6.65 -4.86
C ILE A 41 -4.78 7.46 -5.16
N SER A 42 -4.95 7.89 -6.41
CA SER A 42 -6.10 8.68 -6.85
C SER A 42 -7.40 7.93 -6.60
N ALA A 43 -7.45 6.62 -6.89
CA ALA A 43 -8.62 5.80 -6.60
C ALA A 43 -8.98 5.79 -5.11
N TYR A 44 -8.00 5.51 -4.23
CA TYR A 44 -8.24 5.45 -2.78
C TYR A 44 -8.50 6.81 -2.11
N GLN A 45 -8.07 7.91 -2.74
CA GLN A 45 -8.24 9.26 -2.21
C GLN A 45 -9.43 10.01 -2.83
N ALA A 46 -10.18 9.39 -3.74
CA ALA A 46 -11.37 9.99 -4.31
C ALA A 46 -12.41 10.30 -3.21
N ASP A 47 -12.96 11.50 -3.23
CA ASP A 47 -13.99 11.92 -2.27
C ASP A 47 -15.30 11.13 -2.47
N ASP A 48 -15.62 10.79 -3.72
CA ASP A 48 -16.72 9.88 -4.07
C ASP A 48 -16.18 8.44 -4.23
N PRO A 49 -16.63 7.48 -3.39
CA PRO A 49 -16.25 6.07 -3.52
C PRO A 49 -16.60 5.48 -4.90
N THR A 50 -17.65 5.97 -5.56
CA THR A 50 -18.03 5.52 -6.91
C THR A 50 -16.98 5.90 -7.94
N GLU A 51 -16.47 7.13 -7.85
CA GLU A 51 -15.36 7.61 -8.68
C GLU A 51 -14.09 6.80 -8.41
N GLY A 52 -13.74 6.59 -7.14
CA GLY A 52 -12.60 5.76 -6.74
C GLY A 52 -12.68 4.34 -7.30
N LYS A 53 -13.86 3.71 -7.21
CA LYS A 53 -14.14 2.38 -7.78
C LYS A 53 -13.97 2.36 -9.29
N ALA A 54 -14.42 3.40 -9.99
CA ALA A 54 -14.29 3.53 -11.44
C ALA A 54 -12.81 3.72 -11.88
N ILE A 55 -12.02 4.50 -11.14
CA ILE A 55 -10.58 4.65 -11.37
C ILE A 55 -9.88 3.30 -11.16
N MET A 56 -10.10 2.63 -10.03
CA MET A 56 -9.48 1.34 -9.73
C MET A 56 -9.88 0.26 -10.74
N THR A 57 -11.14 0.22 -11.18
CA THR A 57 -11.61 -0.74 -12.19
C THR A 57 -10.85 -0.54 -13.51
N ARG A 58 -10.79 0.70 -14.02
CA ARG A 58 -10.05 1.02 -15.25
C ARG A 58 -8.56 0.67 -15.15
N LEU A 59 -7.96 0.90 -13.99
CA LEU A 59 -6.56 0.54 -13.73
C LEU A 59 -6.35 -0.98 -13.77
N ILE A 60 -7.23 -1.76 -13.12
CA ILE A 60 -7.14 -3.22 -13.13
C ILE A 60 -7.27 -3.76 -14.56
N ASP A 61 -8.24 -3.24 -15.32
CA ASP A 61 -8.48 -3.66 -16.71
C ASP A 61 -7.28 -3.28 -17.61
N SER A 62 -6.72 -2.06 -17.45
CA SER A 62 -5.56 -1.63 -18.24
C SER A 62 -4.31 -2.46 -17.93
N LEU A 63 -4.10 -2.85 -16.67
CA LEU A 63 -2.97 -3.68 -16.26
C LEU A 63 -3.11 -5.14 -16.71
N GLN A 64 -4.35 -5.63 -16.91
CA GLN A 64 -4.60 -7.00 -17.32
C GLN A 64 -4.22 -7.24 -18.79
N SER A 65 -4.52 -6.29 -19.69
CA SER A 65 -4.29 -6.46 -21.13
C SER A 65 -3.31 -5.47 -21.77
N GLY A 66 -3.02 -4.34 -21.11
CA GLY A 66 -2.30 -3.21 -21.71
C GLY A 66 -0.82 -3.11 -21.41
N VAL A 67 -0.24 -4.04 -20.64
CA VAL A 67 1.16 -3.97 -20.19
C VAL A 67 2.11 -4.63 -21.21
N PRO A 68 3.10 -3.91 -21.77
CA PRO A 68 4.09 -4.46 -22.69
C PRO A 68 4.87 -5.65 -22.09
N ALA A 69 5.32 -6.57 -22.96
CA ALA A 69 6.03 -7.80 -22.56
C ALA A 69 7.31 -7.53 -21.75
N GLY A 70 7.96 -6.38 -21.94
CA GLY A 70 9.17 -5.97 -21.21
C GLY A 70 8.93 -5.55 -19.75
N LEU A 71 7.68 -5.37 -19.30
CA LEU A 71 7.34 -4.91 -17.95
C LEU A 71 6.77 -6.06 -17.12
N ASN A 72 7.64 -7.04 -16.80
CA ASN A 72 7.23 -8.30 -16.16
C ASN A 72 6.58 -8.12 -14.79
N GLU A 73 7.10 -7.20 -13.98
CA GLU A 73 6.58 -6.88 -12.65
C GLU A 73 5.17 -6.30 -12.73
N LEU A 74 4.92 -5.36 -13.64
CA LEU A 74 3.59 -4.79 -13.86
C LEU A 74 2.61 -5.82 -14.41
N ARG A 75 3.05 -6.75 -15.26
CA ARG A 75 2.21 -7.88 -15.68
C ARG A 75 1.84 -8.80 -14.53
N SER A 76 2.80 -9.09 -13.65
CA SER A 76 2.56 -9.90 -12.45
C SER A 76 1.57 -9.22 -11.49
N LEU A 77 1.74 -7.91 -11.30
CA LEU A 77 0.81 -7.07 -10.54
C LEU A 77 -0.58 -7.09 -11.17
N GLY A 78 -0.70 -6.83 -12.48
CA GLY A 78 -1.98 -6.83 -13.19
C GLY A 78 -2.74 -8.15 -13.06
N LYS A 79 -2.05 -9.29 -13.19
CA LYS A 79 -2.64 -10.62 -12.95
C LYS A 79 -3.16 -10.77 -11.52
N THR A 80 -2.39 -10.30 -10.54
CA THR A 80 -2.75 -10.39 -9.13
C THR A 80 -3.96 -9.53 -8.81
N LEU A 81 -3.96 -8.27 -9.28
CA LEU A 81 -5.06 -7.34 -9.09
C LEU A 81 -6.34 -7.83 -9.77
N TYR A 82 -6.24 -8.32 -11.01
CA TYR A 82 -7.39 -8.87 -11.72
C TYR A 82 -7.99 -10.09 -11.00
N ARG A 83 -7.15 -11.03 -10.54
CA ARG A 83 -7.60 -12.20 -9.77
C ARG A 83 -8.31 -11.81 -8.47
N ARG A 84 -7.91 -10.69 -7.85
CA ARG A 84 -8.44 -10.18 -6.58
C ARG A 84 -9.40 -9.01 -6.78
N ARG A 85 -9.87 -8.78 -8.00
CA ARG A 85 -10.66 -7.59 -8.39
C ARG A 85 -11.83 -7.36 -7.45
N ASP A 86 -12.62 -8.39 -7.20
CA ASP A 86 -13.84 -8.24 -6.41
C ASP A 86 -13.51 -7.91 -4.95
N ASP A 87 -12.47 -8.54 -4.39
CA ASP A 87 -11.96 -8.23 -3.04
C ASP A 87 -11.43 -6.79 -2.94
N ILE A 88 -10.74 -6.31 -3.98
CA ILE A 88 -10.18 -4.96 -4.03
C ILE A 88 -11.30 -3.93 -4.16
N LEU A 89 -12.24 -4.15 -5.08
CA LEU A 89 -13.31 -3.20 -5.35
C LEU A 89 -14.32 -3.10 -4.20
N ALA A 90 -14.43 -4.13 -3.37
CA ALA A 90 -15.29 -4.13 -2.19
C ALA A 90 -14.96 -2.99 -1.22
N ILE A 91 -13.72 -2.50 -1.16
CA ILE A 91 -13.35 -1.36 -0.28
C ILE A 91 -14.20 -0.11 -0.58
N PHE A 92 -14.58 0.09 -1.85
CA PHE A 92 -15.35 1.26 -2.27
C PHE A 92 -16.85 1.12 -1.99
N ASP A 93 -17.34 -0.11 -1.79
CA ASP A 93 -18.73 -0.37 -1.41
C ASP A 93 -18.96 -0.20 0.11
N HIS A 94 -17.87 -0.13 0.90
CA HIS A 94 -17.90 -0.02 2.36
C HIS A 94 -17.10 1.22 2.83
N PRO A 95 -17.60 2.44 2.55
CA PRO A 95 -16.89 3.66 2.94
C PRO A 95 -16.72 3.73 4.47
N GLY A 96 -15.54 4.17 4.91
CA GLY A 96 -15.20 4.30 6.34
C GLY A 96 -14.49 3.09 6.94
N THR A 97 -14.29 1.99 6.20
CA THR A 97 -13.37 0.92 6.63
C THR A 97 -11.94 1.45 6.63
N SER A 98 -11.22 1.30 7.74
CA SER A 98 -9.83 1.73 7.87
C SER A 98 -8.91 0.54 8.12
N ASN A 99 -7.66 0.66 7.67
CA ASN A 99 -6.62 -0.32 7.98
C ASN A 99 -6.02 -0.11 9.39
N GLY A 100 -6.47 0.90 10.14
CA GLY A 100 -5.91 1.31 11.43
C GLY A 100 -5.85 0.17 12.46
N PRO A 101 -6.92 -0.61 12.68
CA PRO A 101 -6.89 -1.75 13.60
C PRO A 101 -5.85 -2.81 13.20
N SER A 102 -5.79 -3.16 11.91
CA SER A 102 -4.83 -4.13 11.38
C SER A 102 -3.38 -3.61 11.50
N GLU A 103 -3.16 -2.32 11.22
CA GLU A 103 -1.86 -1.66 11.36
C GLU A 103 -1.41 -1.59 12.82
N ALA A 104 -2.32 -1.34 13.76
CA ALA A 104 -2.03 -1.35 15.19
C ALA A 104 -1.55 -2.74 15.64
N ILE A 105 -2.22 -3.81 15.19
CA ILE A 105 -1.81 -5.18 15.46
C ILE A 105 -0.45 -5.48 14.81
N ASN A 106 -0.25 -5.10 13.55
CA ASN A 106 1.04 -5.30 12.88
C ASN A 106 2.18 -4.57 13.58
N GLY A 107 1.97 -3.33 14.01
CA GLY A 107 2.97 -2.57 14.78
C GLY A 107 3.32 -3.24 16.11
N LEU A 108 2.32 -3.80 16.81
CA LEU A 108 2.53 -4.60 18.01
C LEU A 108 3.35 -5.86 17.71
N LEU A 109 3.02 -6.60 16.65
CA LEU A 109 3.75 -7.80 16.24
C LEU A 109 5.20 -7.49 15.88
N GLU A 110 5.46 -6.40 15.16
CA GLU A 110 6.83 -5.98 14.83
C GLU A 110 7.64 -5.63 16.08
N HIS A 111 7.03 -4.95 17.06
CA HIS A 111 7.67 -4.69 18.34
C HIS A 111 7.99 -6.00 19.10
N LEU A 112 7.03 -6.93 19.14
CA LEU A 112 7.22 -8.24 19.75
C LEU A 112 8.33 -9.04 19.07
N ARG A 113 8.41 -9.04 17.74
CA ARG A 113 9.50 -9.68 16.96
C ARG A 113 10.87 -9.09 17.30
N GLY A 114 10.95 -7.79 17.52
CA GLY A 114 12.17 -7.11 17.96
C GLY A 114 12.70 -7.68 19.28
N THR A 115 11.82 -7.85 20.27
CA THR A 115 12.17 -8.41 21.59
C THR A 115 12.31 -9.93 21.58
N ALA A 116 11.66 -10.62 20.64
CA ALA A 116 11.69 -12.08 20.48
C ALA A 116 13.10 -12.64 20.23
N ARG A 117 14.00 -11.85 19.63
CA ARG A 117 15.35 -12.28 19.23
C ARG A 117 16.22 -12.79 20.39
N GLY A 118 15.90 -12.47 21.64
CA GLY A 118 16.60 -12.96 22.84
C GLY A 118 16.06 -14.26 23.44
N PHE A 119 14.89 -14.73 23.00
CA PHE A 119 14.24 -15.92 23.57
C PHE A 119 14.77 -17.19 22.90
N ARG A 120 15.23 -18.14 23.72
CA ARG A 120 15.71 -19.47 23.27
C ARG A 120 14.65 -20.57 23.43
N ASN A 121 13.49 -20.25 24.01
CA ASN A 121 12.41 -21.19 24.30
C ASN A 121 11.05 -20.54 23.94
N ILE A 122 10.24 -21.26 23.17
CA ILE A 122 8.95 -20.78 22.66
C ILE A 122 7.91 -20.56 23.76
N VAL A 123 7.91 -21.37 24.83
CA VAL A 123 7.00 -21.21 25.98
C VAL A 123 7.26 -19.86 26.68
N ASN A 124 8.53 -19.52 26.89
CA ASN A 124 8.91 -18.24 27.49
C ASN A 124 8.56 -17.05 26.57
N TYR A 125 8.69 -17.23 25.26
CA TYR A 125 8.29 -16.23 24.28
C TYR A 125 6.78 -15.99 24.26
N VAL A 126 5.98 -17.08 24.27
CA VAL A 126 4.51 -17.00 24.31
C VAL A 126 4.03 -16.30 25.58
N ALA A 127 4.56 -16.69 26.76
CA ALA A 127 4.21 -16.04 28.02
C ALA A 127 4.54 -14.53 28.04
N TYR A 128 5.68 -14.14 27.44
CA TYR A 128 6.05 -12.73 27.29
C TYR A 128 5.12 -11.98 26.33
N ALA A 129 4.78 -12.58 25.18
CA ALA A 129 3.87 -11.99 24.21
C ALA A 129 2.47 -11.78 24.81
N GLU A 130 1.93 -12.78 25.52
CA GLU A 130 0.65 -12.69 26.23
C GLU A 130 0.65 -11.57 27.27
N PHE A 131 1.69 -11.50 28.11
CA PHE A 131 1.86 -10.41 29.08
C PHE A 131 1.84 -9.03 28.39
N ARG A 132 2.56 -8.89 27.27
CA ARG A 132 2.69 -7.61 26.56
C ARG A 132 1.42 -7.22 25.81
N ILE A 133 0.72 -8.17 25.21
CA ILE A 133 -0.59 -7.96 24.56
C ILE A 133 -1.61 -7.51 25.60
N SER A 134 -1.67 -8.17 26.76
CA SER A 134 -2.57 -7.81 27.86
C SER A 134 -2.30 -6.40 28.40
N TYR A 135 -1.03 -5.99 28.54
CA TYR A 135 -0.68 -4.63 28.98
C TYR A 135 -0.93 -3.57 27.90
N GLY A 136 -0.69 -3.88 26.62
CA GLY A 136 -0.87 -2.95 25.50
C GLY A 136 -2.33 -2.64 25.16
N MET A 137 -3.24 -3.61 25.34
CA MET A 137 -4.69 -3.40 25.18
C MET A 137 -5.29 -2.54 26.30
N SER A 138 -4.68 -2.52 27.50
CA SER A 138 -5.16 -1.70 28.62
C SER A 138 -4.89 -0.20 28.46
N THR A 139 -3.95 0.20 27.60
CA THR A 139 -3.57 1.61 27.39
C THR A 139 -4.21 2.25 26.16
N SER A 140 -4.94 1.48 25.34
CA SER A 140 -5.55 1.94 24.08
C SER A 140 -7.08 2.14 24.15
N GLY A 141 -7.69 1.95 25.33
CA GLY A 141 -9.12 2.20 25.59
C GLY A 141 -9.47 3.61 26.09
N LEU A 142 -8.58 4.58 25.95
CA LEU A 142 -8.78 5.98 26.36
C LEU A 142 -8.19 6.93 25.30
N CYS A 143 -8.92 7.11 24.20
CA CYS A 143 -9.06 8.32 23.37
C CYS A 143 -9.74 7.97 22.04
#